data_AF-A0A7Z1D463-F1
#
_entry.id   AF-A0A7Z1D463-F1
#
_cell.length_a   1.000
_cell.length_b   1.000
_cell.length_c   1.000
_cell.angle_alpha   90.00
_cell.angle_beta   90.00
_cell.angle_gamma   90.00
#
_symmetry.space_group_name_H-M   'P 1'
#
loop_
_entity.id
_entity.type
_entity.pdbx_description
1 polymer ?
#
loop_
_entity_poly.entity_id
_entity_poly.type
_entity_poly.pdbx_seq_one_letter_code
_entity_poly.pdbx_strand_id
1 'polypeptide(L)'
;QYPEALLFVNWLYNHSSVLHERAEIIKCAEMLMQEDDFEICESILRQQEKLRERIDETLSEKIVQKCRNMNGEYVWPWILPFSAAGMKHTGIQYQ
;
A
#
# COMPACT_ATOMS: atom_id res chain seq x y z
N GLN A 1 -0.60 -22.28 12.44
CA GLN A 1 -0.22 -20.86 12.26
C GLN A 1 0.23 -20.72 10.81
N TYR A 2 -0.23 -19.70 10.07
CA TYR A 2 0.07 -19.49 8.65
C TYR A 2 1.17 -18.41 8.51
N PRO A 3 2.47 -18.78 8.39
CA PRO A 3 3.56 -17.80 8.34
C PRO A 3 3.47 -16.91 7.10
N GLU A 4 2.94 -17.46 5.99
CA GLU A 4 2.75 -16.72 4.74
C GLU A 4 1.70 -15.61 4.85
N ALA A 5 0.63 -15.81 5.64
CA ALA A 5 -0.37 -14.77 5.85
C ALA A 5 0.23 -13.53 6.54
N LEU A 6 1.18 -13.73 7.47
CA LEU A 6 1.90 -12.63 8.11
C LEU A 6 2.79 -11.89 7.11
N LEU A 7 3.47 -12.61 6.22
CA LEU A 7 4.28 -12.00 5.16
C LEU A 7 3.41 -11.18 4.20
N PHE A 8 2.27 -11.72 3.78
CA PHE A 8 1.31 -11.02 2.93
C PHE A 8 0.80 -9.73 3.59
N VAL A 9 0.31 -9.81 4.83
CA VAL A 9 -0.21 -8.64 5.56
C VAL A 9 0.88 -7.60 5.76
N ASN A 10 2.09 -8.00 6.14
CA ASN A 10 3.21 -7.08 6.31
C ASN A 10 3.61 -6.41 4.98
N TRP A 11 3.65 -7.16 3.88
CA TRP A 11 3.91 -6.62 2.55
C TRP A 11 2.82 -5.63 2.14
N LEU A 12 1.55 -6.00 2.28
CA LEU A 12 0.40 -5.18 1.89
C LEU A 12 0.37 -3.88 2.70
N TYR A 13 0.54 -3.97 4.02
CA TYR A 13 0.54 -2.83 4.92
C TYR A 13 1.63 -1.79 4.60
N ASN A 14 2.77 -2.27 4.06
CA ASN A 14 3.92 -1.44 3.69
C ASN A 14 3.99 -1.14 2.18
N HIS A 15 3.01 -1.57 1.39
CA HIS A 15 2.96 -1.23 -0.03
C HIS A 15 2.69 0.28 -0.18
N SER A 16 3.46 0.96 -1.04
CA SER A 16 3.42 2.44 -1.14
C SER A 16 2.02 3.00 -1.46
N SER A 17 1.27 2.34 -2.33
CA SER A 17 -0.12 2.73 -2.65
C SER A 17 -1.06 2.57 -1.46
N VAL A 18 -0.92 1.51 -0.65
CA VAL A 18 -1.73 1.28 0.55
C VAL A 18 -1.34 2.27 1.65
N LEU A 19 -0.05 2.58 1.78
CA LEU A 19 0.44 3.63 2.68
C LEU A 19 -0.13 5.01 2.29
N HIS A 20 -0.29 5.29 1.00
CA HIS A 20 -0.88 6.53 0.52
C HIS A 20 -2.36 6.67 0.93
N GLU A 21 -3.18 5.66 0.65
CA GLU A 21 -4.59 5.64 1.07
C GLU A 21 -4.73 5.82 2.59
N ARG A 22 -3.90 5.11 3.36
CA ARG A 22 -3.87 5.24 4.82
C ARG A 22 -3.45 6.62 5.28
N ALA A 23 -2.45 7.22 4.64
CA ALA A 23 -1.98 8.55 4.98
C ALA A 23 -3.08 9.61 4.78
N GLU A 24 -3.89 9.51 3.72
CA GLU A 24 -5.01 10.42 3.51
C GLU A 24 -6.06 10.31 4.64
N ILE A 25 -6.38 9.10 5.09
CA ILE A 25 -7.33 8.87 6.19
C ILE A 25 -6.77 9.36 7.52
N ILE A 26 -5.48 9.09 7.79
CA ILE A 26 -4.79 9.54 9.01
C ILE A 26 -4.77 11.06 9.06
N LYS A 27 -4.51 11.73 7.94
CA LYS A 27 -4.55 13.19 7.85
C LYS A 27 -5.91 13.77 8.28
N CYS A 28 -7.02 13.15 7.89
CA CYS A 28 -8.35 13.57 8.38
C CYS A 28 -8.46 13.42 9.90
N ALA A 29 -7.96 12.32 10.47
CA ALA A 29 -7.97 12.13 11.92
C ALA A 29 -7.10 13.16 12.66
N GLU A 30 -5.91 13.46 12.12
CA GLU A 30 -5.01 14.49 12.66
C GLU A 30 -5.66 15.88 12.64
N MET A 31 -6.37 16.22 11.55
CA MET A 31 -7.11 17.48 11.45
C MET A 31 -8.26 17.55 12.48
N LEU A 32 -9.03 16.47 12.65
CA LEU A 32 -10.11 16.42 13.65
C LEU A 32 -9.62 16.57 15.09
N MET A 33 -8.40 16.14 15.39
CA MET A 33 -7.81 16.30 16.73
C MET A 33 -7.49 17.77 17.08
N GLN A 34 -7.41 18.65 16.09
CA GLN A 34 -6.99 20.04 16.24
C GLN A 34 -8.11 21.05 15.95
N GLU A 35 -9.28 20.59 15.52
CA GLU A 35 -10.38 21.44 15.09
C GLU A 35 -11.50 21.44 16.14
N ASP A 36 -11.98 22.65 16.47
CA ASP A 36 -13.05 22.87 17.45
C ASP A 36 -14.35 23.34 16.76
N ASP A 37 -14.27 23.83 15.52
CA ASP A 37 -15.44 24.24 14.76
C ASP A 37 -16.22 23.03 14.23
N PHE A 38 -17.51 22.99 14.58
CA PHE A 38 -18.40 21.89 14.23
C PHE A 38 -18.58 21.70 12.72
N GLU A 39 -18.74 22.80 11.97
CA GLU A 39 -18.97 22.74 10.52
C GLU A 39 -17.70 22.26 9.80
N ILE A 40 -16.53 22.69 10.27
CA ILE A 40 -15.25 22.20 9.73
C ILE A 40 -15.07 20.71 10.07
N CYS A 41 -15.38 20.29 11.31
CA CYS A 41 -15.33 18.87 11.68
C CYS A 41 -16.26 18.02 10.80
N GLU A 42 -17.48 18.48 10.53
CA GLU A 42 -18.41 17.76 9.66
C GLU A 42 -17.85 17.61 8.24
N SER A 43 -17.24 18.67 7.70
CA SER A 43 -16.57 18.65 6.40
C SER A 43 -15.41 17.63 6.36
N ILE A 44 -14.58 17.58 7.40
CA ILE A 44 -13.47 16.63 7.50
C ILE A 44 -14.00 15.18 7.58
N LEU A 45 -15.06 14.93 8.35
CA LEU A 45 -15.70 13.61 8.43
C LEU A 45 -16.27 13.17 7.08
N ARG A 46 -16.94 14.07 6.35
CA ARG A 46 -17.42 13.79 4.98
C ARG A 46 -16.27 13.51 4.02
N GLN A 47 -15.14 14.20 4.16
CA GLN A 47 -13.94 13.90 3.37
C GLN A 47 -13.41 12.51 3.72
N GLN A 48 -13.29 12.17 5.01
CA GLN A 48 -12.81 10.87 5.44
C GLN A 48 -13.71 9.73 4.92
N GLU A 49 -15.03 9.93 4.90
CA GLU A 49 -15.96 8.95 4.36
C GLU A 49 -15.76 8.75 2.86
N LYS A 50 -15.64 9.84 2.07
CA LYS A 50 -15.29 9.74 0.65
C LYS A 50 -13.98 9.01 0.41
N LEU A 51 -12.97 9.20 1.26
CA LEU A 51 -11.71 8.46 1.16
C LEU A 51 -11.94 6.95 1.36
N ARG A 52 -12.78 6.56 2.33
CA ARG A 52 -13.14 5.16 2.59
C ARG A 52 -13.95 4.55 1.45
N GLU A 53 -14.91 5.29 0.89
CA GLU A 53 -15.73 4.86 -0.25
C GLU A 53 -14.90 4.59 -1.51
N ARG A 54 -13.75 5.26 -1.68
CA ARG A 54 -12.82 5.02 -2.80
C ARG A 54 -11.98 3.75 -2.63
N ILE A 55 -11.89 3.19 -1.41
CA ILE A 55 -11.14 1.97 -1.16
C ILE A 55 -11.99 0.78 -1.59
N ASP A 56 -11.63 0.20 -2.72
CA ASP A 56 -12.30 -0.94 -3.34
C ASP A 56 -11.29 -2.04 -3.72
N GLU A 57 -11.75 -3.05 -4.47
CA GLU A 57 -10.89 -4.13 -4.97
C GLU A 57 -9.92 -3.69 -6.09
N THR A 58 -10.13 -2.53 -6.72
CA THR A 58 -9.37 -2.09 -7.91
C THR A 58 -7.87 -2.01 -7.62
N LEU A 59 -7.48 -1.40 -6.49
CA LEU A 59 -6.06 -1.33 -6.11
C LEU A 59 -5.51 -2.73 -5.78
N SER A 60 -6.29 -3.52 -5.05
CA SER A 60 -5.91 -4.88 -4.64
C SER A 60 -5.60 -5.76 -5.84
N GLU A 61 -6.46 -5.75 -6.86
CA GLU A 61 -6.25 -6.49 -8.13
C GLU A 61 -5.02 -6.00 -8.89
N LYS A 62 -4.73 -4.71 -8.82
CA LYS A 62 -3.57 -4.12 -9.48
C LYS A 62 -2.24 -4.49 -8.82
N ILE A 63 -2.19 -4.54 -7.49
CA ILE A 63 -0.92 -4.74 -6.76
C ILE A 63 -0.64 -6.21 -6.41
N VAL A 64 -1.66 -7.05 -6.26
CA VAL A 64 -1.50 -8.47 -5.91
C VAL A 64 -1.19 -9.28 -7.18
N GLN A 65 0.05 -9.15 -7.64
CA GLN A 65 0.55 -9.83 -8.84
C GLN A 65 1.90 -10.49 -8.57
N LYS A 66 2.16 -11.63 -9.22
CA LYS A 66 3.47 -12.29 -9.15
C LYS A 66 4.53 -11.43 -9.82
N CYS A 67 5.70 -11.35 -9.19
CA CYS A 67 6.88 -10.69 -9.75
C CYS A 67 7.98 -11.72 -10.06
N ARG A 68 8.97 -11.32 -10.86
CA ARG A 68 10.15 -12.16 -11.10
C ARG A 68 11.19 -11.95 -10.00
N ASN A 69 11.70 -13.04 -9.43
CA ASN A 69 12.85 -13.01 -8.55
C ASN A 69 14.17 -12.94 -9.35
N MET A 70 15.31 -12.93 -8.66
CA MET A 70 16.65 -12.89 -9.27
C MET A 70 16.95 -14.11 -10.17
N ASN A 71 16.27 -15.23 -9.96
CA ASN A 71 16.39 -16.44 -10.78
C ASN A 71 15.44 -16.43 -11.99
N GLY A 72 14.64 -15.37 -12.18
CA GLY A 72 13.65 -15.25 -13.24
C GLY A 72 12.33 -16.00 -12.97
N GLU A 73 12.17 -16.59 -11.79
CA GLU A 73 10.98 -17.34 -11.39
C GLU A 73 9.85 -16.40 -10.96
N TYR A 74 8.61 -16.76 -11.29
CA TYR A 74 7.43 -16.01 -10.85
C TYR A 74 7.05 -16.39 -9.42
N VAL A 75 7.27 -15.46 -8.50
CA VAL A 75 7.00 -15.61 -7.07
C VAL A 75 6.01 -14.55 -6.59
N TRP A 76 5.39 -14.77 -5.44
CA TRP A 76 4.63 -13.73 -4.78
C TRP A 76 5.56 -12.67 -4.16
N PRO A 77 5.25 -11.37 -4.26
CA PRO A 77 6.12 -10.31 -3.78
C PRO A 77 6.49 -10.40 -2.29
N TRP A 78 5.57 -10.87 -1.44
CA TRP A 78 5.79 -11.01 0.01
C TRP A 78 6.75 -12.14 0.42
N ILE A 79 7.16 -12.99 -0.53
CA ILE A 79 8.20 -14.00 -0.31
C ILE A 79 9.60 -13.38 -0.45
N LEU A 80 9.70 -12.25 -1.16
CA LEU A 80 10.98 -11.56 -1.36
C LEU A 80 11.35 -10.70 -0.15
N PRO A 81 12.63 -10.64 0.24
CA PRO A 81 13.10 -9.59 1.13
C PRO A 81 12.89 -8.23 0.47
N PHE A 82 12.56 -7.19 1.24
CA PHE A 82 12.22 -5.84 0.77
C PHE A 82 13.23 -5.25 -0.24
N SER A 83 14.50 -5.68 -0.21
CA SER A 83 15.57 -5.25 -1.11
C SER A 83 15.61 -5.95 -2.47
N ALA A 84 14.88 -7.05 -2.66
CA ALA A 84 14.96 -7.88 -3.87
C ALA A 84 13.76 -7.72 -4.83
N ALA A 85 12.68 -7.08 -4.38
CA ALA A 85 11.50 -6.84 -5.22
C ALA A 85 11.79 -5.70 -6.22
N GLY A 86 12.09 -6.05 -7.47
CA GLY A 86 12.13 -5.09 -8.58
C GLY A 86 13.48 -4.89 -9.28
N MET A 87 14.53 -5.66 -8.96
CA MET A 87 15.74 -5.66 -9.78
C MET A 87 15.47 -6.35 -11.13
N LYS A 88 15.08 -5.57 -12.14
CA LYS A 88 15.19 -5.98 -13.53
C LYS A 88 16.67 -5.94 -13.90
N HIS A 89 17.24 -7.06 -14.31
CA HIS A 89 18.51 -7.07 -15.03
C HIS A 89 18.26 -6.34 -16.38
N THR A 90 18.34 -5.01 -16.41
CA THR A 90 18.76 -4.35 -17.64
C THR A 90 20.21 -4.74 -17.77
N GLY A 91 20.50 -5.64 -18.71
CA GLY A 91 21.87 -6.01 -19.05
C GLY A 91 22.65 -4.75 -19.42
N ILE A 92 23.36 -4.18 -18.45
CA ILE A 92 24.50 -3.33 -18.75
C ILE A 92 25.62 -4.32 -19.07
N GLN A 93 25.66 -4.76 -20.32
CA GLN A 93 26.91 -5.21 -20.91
C GLN A 93 27.78 -3.96 -21.01
N TYR A 94 28.73 -3.82 -20.09
CA TYR A 94 29.91 -3.01 -20.36
C TYR A 94 30.66 -3.71 -21.50
N GLN A 95 30.48 -3.22 -22.73
CA GLN A 95 31.48 -3.34 -23.78
C GLN A 95 32.40 -2.13 -23.69
#